data_AF-M0P388-F1
#
_entry.id   AF-M0P388-F1
#
_cell.length_a   1.000
_cell.length_b   1.000
_cell.length_c   1.000
_cell.angle_alpha   90.00
_cell.angle_beta   90.00
_cell.angle_gamma   90.00
#
_symmetry.space_group_name_H-M   'P 1'
#
loop_
_entity.id
_entity.type
_entity.pdbx_description
1 polymer ?
#
loop_
_entity_poly.entity_id
_entity_poly.type
_entity_poly.pdbx_seq_one_letter_code
_entity_poly.pdbx_strand_id
1 'polypeptide(L)'
;MLFPTHLLVAVGVGRLAGHQRVRRRLPSTPTLSAWWLVVGAALPDVVDKPLGTLGVVDTYHSVGHSLLLVPLAVALAVRYRRGLAVTVGWGSHLALDAFHVVANGRASDALFLAWPALTRSDPLAIPPGEFARFYAGSPSFYVELGLWLAAVVVVLRSQSAADRRDGKKGGRRDGREGDR
;
A
#
# COMPACT_ATOMS: atom_id res chain seq x y z
N MET A 1 -9.36 4.15 -1.08
CA MET A 1 -9.68 2.72 -0.82
C MET A 1 -9.78 2.52 0.69
N LEU A 2 -9.99 1.31 1.22
CA LEU A 2 -9.87 1.14 2.67
C LEU A 2 -8.40 1.15 3.10
N PHE A 3 -8.12 1.77 4.24
CA PHE A 3 -6.79 1.88 4.83
C PHE A 3 -5.96 0.58 4.81
N PRO A 4 -6.51 -0.59 5.22
CA PRO A 4 -5.75 -1.84 5.21
C PRO A 4 -5.19 -2.23 3.83
N THR A 5 -5.86 -1.83 2.75
CA THR A 5 -5.46 -2.16 1.38
C THR A 5 -4.23 -1.37 0.94
N HIS A 6 -4.06 -0.13 1.41
CA HIS A 6 -2.83 0.62 1.18
C HIS A 6 -1.64 -0.07 1.84
N LEU A 7 -1.81 -0.60 3.05
CA LEU A 7 -0.76 -1.35 3.75
C LEU A 7 -0.45 -2.67 3.03
N LEU A 8 -1.49 -3.38 2.58
CA LEU A 8 -1.33 -4.61 1.81
C LEU A 8 -0.51 -4.38 0.55
N VAL A 9 -0.85 -3.33 -0.22
CA VAL A 9 -0.13 -2.96 -1.44
C VAL A 9 1.31 -2.53 -1.11
N ALA A 10 1.54 -1.76 -0.05
CA ALA A 10 2.88 -1.38 0.39
C ALA A 10 3.76 -2.60 0.70
N VAL A 11 3.23 -3.59 1.42
CA VAL A 11 3.92 -4.86 1.67
C VAL A 11 4.14 -5.65 0.37
N GLY A 12 3.14 -5.67 -0.52
CA GLY A 12 3.21 -6.30 -1.84
C GLY A 12 4.33 -5.72 -2.71
N VAL A 13 4.43 -4.39 -2.77
CA VAL A 13 5.50 -3.66 -3.47
C VAL A 13 6.87 -4.04 -2.91
N GLY A 14 7.03 -4.06 -1.58
CA GLY A 14 8.28 -4.46 -0.94
C GLY A 14 8.69 -5.90 -1.28
N ARG A 15 7.73 -6.84 -1.24
CA ARG A 15 7.97 -8.24 -1.62
C ARG A 15 8.31 -8.39 -3.09
N LEU A 16 7.60 -7.69 -3.98
CA LEU A 16 7.84 -7.73 -5.42
C LEU A 16 9.21 -7.16 -5.79
N ALA A 17 9.58 -6.02 -5.20
CA ALA A 17 10.91 -5.41 -5.39
C ALA A 17 12.04 -6.32 -4.89
N GLY A 18 11.81 -7.06 -3.82
CA GLY A 18 12.76 -8.06 -3.30
C GLY A 18 12.81 -9.38 -4.10
N HIS A 19 11.82 -9.64 -4.96
CA HIS A 19 11.67 -10.92 -5.64
C HIS A 19 12.81 -11.17 -6.65
N GLN A 20 13.42 -12.35 -6.62
CA GLN A 20 14.61 -12.68 -7.43
C GLN A 20 14.39 -12.45 -8.94
N ARG A 21 13.20 -12.74 -9.46
CA ARG A 21 12.89 -12.52 -10.89
C ARG A 21 12.89 -11.04 -11.26
N VAL A 22 12.35 -10.18 -10.39
CA VAL A 22 12.34 -8.72 -10.60
C VAL A 22 13.76 -8.20 -10.50
N ARG A 23 14.52 -8.61 -9.48
CA ARG A 23 15.93 -8.25 -9.32
C ARG A 23 16.81 -8.69 -10.49
N ARG A 24 16.52 -9.82 -11.14
CA ARG A 24 17.23 -10.26 -12.35
C ARG A 24 16.91 -9.39 -13.56
N ARG A 25 15.65 -8.95 -13.72
CA ARG A 25 15.24 -8.09 -14.84
C ARG A 25 15.63 -6.62 -14.64
N LEU A 26 15.66 -6.16 -13.40
CA LEU A 26 15.95 -4.78 -13.02
C LEU A 26 17.06 -4.74 -11.95
N PRO A 27 18.31 -5.06 -12.32
CA PRO A 27 19.41 -5.24 -11.36
C PRO A 27 19.74 -3.97 -10.56
N SER A 28 19.48 -2.79 -11.13
CA SER A 28 19.73 -1.48 -10.49
C SER A 28 18.62 -1.04 -9.54
N THR A 29 17.52 -1.80 -9.41
CA THR A 29 16.43 -1.40 -8.51
C THR A 29 16.83 -1.57 -7.04
N PRO A 30 16.67 -0.51 -6.22
CA PRO A 30 17.03 -0.58 -4.82
C PRO A 30 16.08 -1.52 -4.07
N THR A 31 16.63 -2.30 -3.15
CA THR A 31 15.82 -3.02 -2.17
C THR A 31 15.07 -2.02 -1.28
N LEU A 32 13.74 -2.11 -1.29
CA LEU A 32 12.87 -1.27 -0.47
C LEU A 32 12.50 -2.03 0.81
N SER A 33 12.65 -1.37 1.95
CA SER A 33 12.22 -1.93 3.22
C SER A 33 10.68 -1.93 3.29
N ALA A 34 10.08 -3.11 3.46
CA ALA A 34 8.64 -3.25 3.61
C ALA A 34 8.09 -2.43 4.78
N TRP A 35 8.85 -2.33 5.88
CA TRP A 35 8.48 -1.50 7.03
C TRP A 35 8.35 -0.02 6.66
N TRP A 36 9.37 0.54 5.99
CA TRP A 36 9.35 1.95 5.60
C TRP A 36 8.33 2.25 4.49
N LEU A 37 8.02 1.28 3.63
CA LEU A 37 6.89 1.36 2.69
C LEU A 37 5.56 1.46 3.44
N VAL A 38 5.33 0.61 4.44
CA VAL A 38 4.12 0.65 5.28
C VAL A 38 4.01 1.97 6.03
N VAL A 39 5.11 2.47 6.60
CA VAL A 39 5.15 3.79 7.26
C VAL A 39 4.73 4.89 6.27
N GLY A 40 5.32 4.93 5.07
CA GLY A 40 4.95 5.91 4.05
C GLY A 40 3.49 5.79 3.62
N ALA A 41 3.00 4.56 3.43
CA ALA A 41 1.63 4.30 3.04
C ALA A 41 0.61 4.58 4.16
N ALA A 42 1.01 4.56 5.44
CA ALA A 42 0.13 4.90 6.53
C ALA A 42 0.07 6.42 6.81
N LEU A 43 1.12 7.14 6.42
CA LEU A 43 1.35 8.53 6.79
C LEU A 43 0.20 9.50 6.38
N PRO A 44 -0.37 9.45 5.15
CA PRO A 44 -1.46 10.36 4.78
C PRO A 44 -2.65 10.26 5.73
N ASP A 45 -3.10 9.03 5.99
CA ASP A 45 -4.27 8.74 6.82
C ASP A 45 -4.04 9.04 8.31
N VAL A 46 -2.85 8.77 8.82
CA VAL A 46 -2.49 9.07 10.21
C VAL A 46 -2.44 10.59 10.47
N VAL A 47 -2.15 11.39 9.44
CA VAL A 47 -2.17 12.85 9.53
C VAL A 47 -3.58 13.39 9.33
N ASP A 48 -4.24 13.04 8.23
CA ASP A 48 -5.46 13.71 7.80
C ASP A 48 -6.70 13.26 8.58
N LYS A 49 -6.77 12.00 9.02
CA LYS A 49 -7.94 11.52 9.77
C LYS A 49 -8.09 12.22 11.12
N PRO A 50 -7.04 12.35 11.95
CA PRO A 50 -7.14 13.15 13.17
C PRO A 50 -7.46 14.61 12.90
N LEU A 51 -6.84 15.24 11.88
CA LEU A 51 -7.12 16.63 11.55
C LEU A 51 -8.60 16.85 11.19
N GLY A 52 -9.18 15.97 10.36
CA GLY A 52 -10.60 16.03 10.02
C GLY A 52 -11.50 15.72 11.21
N THR A 53 -11.16 14.70 12.01
CA THR A 53 -11.97 14.30 13.19
C THR A 53 -12.01 15.38 14.27
N LEU A 54 -10.89 16.10 14.46
CA LEU A 54 -10.79 17.20 15.40
C LEU A 54 -11.34 18.52 14.84
N GLY A 55 -11.84 18.54 13.60
CA GLY A 55 -12.38 19.73 12.96
C GLY A 55 -11.33 20.80 12.64
N VAL A 56 -10.04 20.44 12.57
CA VAL A 56 -8.97 21.35 12.15
C VAL A 56 -9.09 21.68 10.66
N VAL A 57 -9.60 20.72 9.89
CA VAL A 57 -9.93 20.85 8.47
C VAL A 57 -11.27 20.17 8.21
N ASP A 58 -12.00 20.64 7.20
CA ASP A 58 -13.35 20.13 6.88
C ASP A 58 -13.32 18.88 5.99
N THR A 59 -12.16 18.22 5.85
CA THR A 59 -11.99 17.07 4.95
C THR A 59 -11.01 16.04 5.50
N TYR A 60 -11.22 14.78 5.15
CA TYR A 60 -10.33 13.67 5.53
C TYR A 60 -9.18 13.43 4.54
N HIS A 61 -9.05 14.26 3.49
CA HIS A 61 -7.94 14.24 2.53
C HIS A 61 -7.40 15.67 2.40
N SER A 62 -6.37 15.99 3.17
CA SER A 62 -5.82 17.33 3.35
C SER A 62 -4.29 17.35 3.15
N VAL A 63 -3.52 17.79 4.13
CA VAL A 63 -2.06 17.92 4.11
C VAL A 63 -1.38 16.62 3.68
N GLY A 64 -1.72 15.50 4.31
CA GLY A 64 -1.07 14.20 4.09
C GLY A 64 -1.26 13.65 2.68
N HIS A 65 -2.39 13.99 2.05
CA HIS A 65 -2.74 13.60 0.68
C HIS A 65 -2.35 14.62 -0.40
N SER A 66 -1.78 15.76 -0.02
CA SER A 66 -1.48 16.84 -0.97
C SER A 66 -0.23 16.56 -1.80
N LEU A 67 -0.34 16.76 -3.12
CA LEU A 67 0.81 16.75 -4.04
C LEU A 67 1.78 17.91 -3.80
N LEU A 68 1.42 18.91 -2.99
CA LEU A 68 2.37 19.95 -2.56
C LEU A 68 3.52 19.36 -1.72
N LEU A 69 3.36 18.15 -1.17
CA LEU A 69 4.43 17.43 -0.48
C LEU A 69 5.42 16.71 -1.42
N VAL A 70 5.18 16.69 -2.74
CA VAL A 70 6.06 16.03 -3.72
C VAL A 70 7.52 16.52 -3.63
N PRO A 71 7.83 17.84 -3.57
CA PRO A 71 9.21 18.29 -3.45
C PRO A 71 9.93 17.75 -2.21
N LEU A 72 9.23 17.70 -1.07
CA LEU A 72 9.76 17.11 0.16
C LEU A 72 9.97 15.60 0.00
N ALA A 73 9.00 14.89 -0.58
CA ALA A 73 9.09 13.46 -0.83
C ALA A 73 10.27 13.12 -1.77
N VAL A 74 10.53 13.94 -2.79
CA VAL A 74 11.68 13.81 -3.68
C VAL A 74 12.99 14.05 -2.93
N ALA A 75 13.06 15.12 -2.12
CA ALA A 75 14.25 15.41 -1.31
C ALA A 75 14.59 14.25 -0.36
N LEU A 76 13.59 13.67 0.30
CA LEU A 76 13.76 12.49 1.16
C LEU A 76 14.22 11.26 0.36
N ALA A 77 13.64 11.02 -0.82
CA ALA A 77 13.97 9.89 -1.67
C ALA A 77 15.42 9.94 -2.19
N VAL A 78 15.90 11.13 -2.55
CA VAL A 78 17.28 11.34 -3.04
C VAL A 78 18.28 11.27 -1.89
N ARG A 79 17.93 11.81 -0.72
CA ARG A 79 18.87 11.91 0.41
C ARG A 79 19.03 10.62 1.21
N TYR A 80 17.96 9.83 1.35
CA TYR A 80 17.95 8.67 2.25
C TYR A 80 17.37 7.43 1.58
N ARG A 81 18.07 6.28 1.69
CA ARG A 81 17.52 5.00 1.19
C ARG A 81 16.19 4.62 1.83
N ARG A 82 16.02 4.94 3.11
CA ARG A 82 14.74 4.77 3.83
C ARG A 82 13.70 5.79 3.35
N GLY A 83 14.14 7.01 3.05
CA GLY A 83 13.30 8.05 2.47
C GLY A 83 12.68 7.61 1.14
N LEU A 84 13.42 6.91 0.27
CA LEU A 84 12.86 6.35 -0.96
C LEU A 84 11.72 5.36 -0.68
N ALA A 85 11.88 4.47 0.29
CA ALA A 85 10.82 3.52 0.67
C ALA A 85 9.59 4.24 1.24
N VAL A 86 9.78 5.26 2.08
CA VAL A 86 8.68 6.11 2.58
C VAL A 86 7.97 6.81 1.42
N THR A 87 8.71 7.45 0.51
CA THR A 87 8.15 8.15 -0.65
C THR A 87 7.37 7.22 -1.58
N VAL A 88 7.87 6.01 -1.84
CA VAL A 88 7.15 5.01 -2.65
C VAL A 88 5.88 4.54 -1.94
N GLY A 89 5.93 4.32 -0.62
CA GLY A 89 4.76 3.96 0.18
C GLY A 89 3.69 5.06 0.14
N TRP A 90 4.10 6.30 0.40
CA TRP A 90 3.24 7.48 0.33
C TRP A 90 2.63 7.65 -1.06
N GLY A 91 3.44 7.62 -2.11
CA GLY A 91 2.96 7.73 -3.49
C GLY A 91 2.00 6.62 -3.88
N SER A 92 2.24 5.38 -3.42
CA SER A 92 1.31 4.27 -3.66
C SER A 92 -0.04 4.48 -2.97
N HIS A 93 -0.07 5.14 -1.81
CA HIS A 93 -1.30 5.48 -1.11
C HIS A 93 -2.14 6.46 -1.93
N LEU A 94 -1.55 7.60 -2.29
CA LEU A 94 -2.19 8.63 -3.10
C LEU A 94 -2.69 8.08 -4.44
N ALA A 95 -1.88 7.24 -5.10
CA ALA A 95 -2.25 6.62 -6.37
C ALA A 95 -3.47 5.71 -6.23
N LEU A 96 -3.58 4.93 -5.14
CA LEU A 96 -4.73 4.08 -4.89
C LEU A 96 -5.99 4.88 -4.57
N ASP A 97 -5.89 6.01 -3.88
CA ASP A 97 -7.05 6.87 -3.63
C ASP A 97 -7.53 7.59 -4.88
N ALA A 98 -6.60 8.10 -5.70
CA ALA A 98 -6.93 8.67 -6.99
C ALA A 98 -7.56 7.61 -7.91
N PHE A 99 -6.98 6.42 -7.98
CA PHE A 99 -7.54 5.29 -8.73
C PHE A 99 -8.96 4.95 -8.25
N HIS A 100 -9.15 4.86 -6.93
CA HIS A 100 -10.43 4.54 -6.33
C HIS A 100 -11.54 5.52 -6.75
N VAL A 101 -11.30 6.82 -6.65
CA VAL A 101 -12.33 7.80 -6.99
C VAL A 101 -12.62 7.81 -8.49
N VAL A 102 -11.58 7.65 -9.33
CA VAL A 102 -11.75 7.54 -10.79
C VAL A 102 -12.53 6.27 -11.17
N ALA A 103 -12.16 5.11 -10.62
CA ALA A 103 -12.80 3.83 -10.91
C ALA A 103 -14.28 3.79 -10.46
N ASN A 104 -14.63 4.60 -9.45
CA ASN A 104 -16.01 4.77 -8.98
C ASN A 104 -16.77 5.87 -9.74
N GLY A 105 -16.27 6.35 -10.88
CA GLY A 105 -16.95 7.33 -11.72
C GLY A 105 -16.87 8.78 -11.22
N ARG A 106 -15.97 9.05 -10.28
CA ARG A 106 -15.82 10.33 -9.59
C ARG A 106 -14.45 10.94 -9.84
N ALA A 107 -14.04 11.03 -11.11
CA ALA A 107 -12.70 11.49 -11.47
C ALA A 107 -12.37 12.91 -10.96
N SER A 108 -13.37 13.80 -10.88
CA SER A 108 -13.23 15.14 -10.30
C SER A 108 -12.85 15.13 -8.82
N ASP A 109 -13.15 14.05 -8.08
CA ASP A 109 -12.76 13.95 -6.68
C ASP A 109 -11.24 13.81 -6.51
N ALA A 110 -10.50 13.38 -7.53
CA ALA A 110 -9.03 13.33 -7.48
C ALA A 110 -8.39 14.71 -7.27
N LEU A 111 -9.16 15.80 -7.40
CA LEU A 111 -8.74 17.15 -7.04
C LEU A 111 -8.38 17.30 -5.55
N PHE A 112 -8.72 16.34 -4.67
CA PHE A 112 -8.20 16.31 -3.30
C PHE A 112 -6.65 16.40 -3.26
N LEU A 113 -5.98 15.88 -4.29
CA LEU A 113 -4.51 15.93 -4.44
C LEU A 113 -3.96 17.35 -4.53
N ALA A 114 -4.78 18.32 -4.98
CA ALA A 114 -4.40 19.72 -5.12
C ALA A 114 -4.75 20.57 -3.90
N TRP A 115 -5.22 19.96 -2.81
CA TRP A 115 -5.47 20.67 -1.55
C TRP A 115 -4.19 21.38 -1.06
N PRO A 116 -4.25 22.61 -0.52
CA PRO A 116 -5.43 23.46 -0.34
C PRO A 116 -5.71 24.39 -1.52
N ALA A 117 -4.91 24.35 -2.60
CA ALA A 117 -5.05 25.26 -3.73
C ALA A 117 -6.38 25.09 -4.47
N LEU A 118 -6.92 23.87 -4.48
CA LEU A 118 -8.27 23.57 -4.94
C LEU A 118 -9.07 22.90 -3.82
N THR A 119 -10.25 23.44 -3.56
CA THR A 119 -11.25 22.83 -2.66
C THR A 119 -12.34 22.18 -3.49
N ARG A 120 -12.73 20.97 -3.12
CA ARG A 120 -13.87 20.28 -3.74
C ARG A 120 -15.17 20.97 -3.34
N SER A 121 -16.08 21.14 -4.30
CA SER A 121 -17.40 21.73 -4.05
C SER A 121 -18.33 20.79 -3.26
N ASP A 122 -18.12 19.47 -3.36
CA ASP A 122 -18.91 18.43 -2.70
C ASP A 122 -18.01 17.25 -2.27
N PRO A 123 -17.16 17.43 -1.24
CA PRO A 123 -16.36 16.33 -0.73
C PRO A 123 -17.26 15.29 -0.09
N LEU A 124 -17.01 14.00 -0.35
CA LEU A 124 -17.56 12.92 0.49
C LEU A 124 -16.91 13.01 1.88
N ALA A 125 -17.40 13.91 2.72
CA ALA A 125 -16.89 14.24 4.05
C ALA A 125 -17.45 13.28 5.11
N ILE A 126 -17.64 12.01 4.74
CA ILE A 126 -18.14 10.99 5.63
C ILE A 126 -16.99 10.39 6.46
N PRO A 127 -17.18 10.17 7.77
CA PRO A 127 -16.17 9.54 8.61
C PRO A 127 -15.77 8.13 8.12
N PRO A 128 -14.57 7.63 8.47
CA PRO A 128 -14.07 6.33 7.98
C PRO A 128 -15.01 5.14 8.21
N GLY A 129 -15.75 5.12 9.33
CA GLY A 129 -16.70 4.03 9.64
C GLY A 129 -17.92 4.02 8.72
N GLU A 130 -18.45 5.18 8.38
CA GLU A 130 -19.58 5.33 7.44
C GLU A 130 -19.11 5.09 6.00
N PHE A 131 -17.90 5.55 5.68
CA PHE A 131 -17.27 5.29 4.40
C PHE A 131 -17.22 3.79 4.08
N ALA A 132 -16.87 2.93 5.04
CA ALA A 132 -16.81 1.49 4.81
C ALA A 132 -18.15 0.89 4.35
N ARG A 133 -19.28 1.39 4.87
CA ARG A 133 -20.62 0.95 4.47
C ARG A 133 -20.99 1.49 3.09
N PHE A 134 -20.72 2.78 2.85
CA PHE A 134 -20.94 3.42 1.55
C PHE A 134 -20.10 2.77 0.45
N TYR A 135 -18.90 2.32 0.79
CA TYR A 135 -17.93 1.73 -0.15
C TYR A 135 -18.31 0.33 -0.62
N ALA A 136 -19.08 -0.42 0.19
CA ALA A 136 -19.47 -1.78 -0.12
C ALA A 136 -20.29 -1.86 -1.43
N GLY A 137 -19.89 -2.77 -2.32
CA GLY A 137 -20.55 -2.94 -3.62
C GLY A 137 -20.12 -1.93 -4.70
N SER A 138 -19.24 -0.98 -4.41
CA SER A 138 -18.64 -0.11 -5.44
C SER A 138 -17.69 -0.87 -6.37
N PRO A 139 -17.41 -0.37 -7.60
CA PRO A 139 -16.41 -0.97 -8.48
C PRO A 139 -15.04 -1.18 -7.82
N SER A 140 -14.55 -0.18 -7.09
CA SER A 140 -13.27 -0.26 -6.37
C SER A 140 -13.28 -1.28 -5.24
N PHE A 141 -14.43 -1.50 -4.58
CA PHE A 141 -14.57 -2.54 -3.58
C PHE A 141 -14.29 -3.93 -4.16
N TYR A 142 -14.74 -4.22 -5.38
CA TYR A 142 -14.44 -5.50 -6.05
C TYR A 142 -12.97 -5.61 -6.47
N VAL A 143 -12.33 -4.51 -6.90
CA VAL A 143 -10.88 -4.48 -7.16
C VAL A 143 -10.11 -4.80 -5.89
N GLU A 144 -10.48 -4.17 -4.78
CA GLU A 144 -9.88 -4.37 -3.46
C GLU A 144 -10.06 -5.82 -2.98
N LEU A 145 -11.26 -6.39 -3.12
CA LEU A 145 -11.51 -7.79 -2.84
C LEU A 145 -10.59 -8.71 -3.67
N GLY A 146 -10.41 -8.42 -4.95
CA GLY A 146 -9.47 -9.14 -5.81
C GLY A 146 -8.02 -9.08 -5.34
N LEU A 147 -7.56 -7.91 -4.86
CA LEU A 147 -6.22 -7.74 -4.28
C LEU A 147 -6.04 -8.59 -3.03
N TRP A 148 -7.03 -8.61 -2.14
CA TRP A 148 -7.00 -9.42 -0.93
C TRP A 148 -6.99 -10.91 -1.23
N LEU A 149 -7.83 -11.38 -2.17
CA LEU A 149 -7.85 -12.77 -2.59
C LEU A 149 -6.51 -13.18 -3.21
N ALA A 150 -5.92 -12.35 -4.05
CA ALA A 150 -4.59 -12.59 -4.61
C ALA A 150 -3.52 -12.70 -3.51
N ALA A 151 -3.56 -11.83 -2.50
CA ALA A 151 -2.66 -11.88 -1.36
C ALA A 151 -2.80 -13.17 -0.56
N VAL A 152 -4.03 -13.62 -0.27
CA VAL A 152 -4.31 -14.89 0.40
C VAL A 152 -3.73 -16.05 -0.41
N VAL A 153 -3.97 -16.10 -1.72
CA VAL A 153 -3.43 -17.15 -2.61
C VAL A 153 -1.90 -17.17 -2.57
N VAL A 154 -1.25 -16.02 -2.59
CA VAL A 154 0.22 -15.92 -2.50
C VAL A 154 0.73 -16.47 -1.16
N VAL A 155 0.08 -16.11 -0.05
CA VAL A 155 0.46 -16.60 1.29
C VAL A 155 0.29 -18.12 1.38
N LEU A 156 -0.85 -18.66 0.96
CA LEU A 156 -1.10 -20.10 0.97
C LEU A 156 -0.07 -20.87 0.14
N ARG A 157 0.24 -20.41 -1.08
CA ARG A 157 1.26 -21.02 -1.94
C ARG A 157 2.66 -20.98 -1.33
N SER A 158 2.99 -19.92 -0.59
CA SER A 158 4.29 -19.79 0.06
C SER A 158 4.47 -20.77 1.22
N GLN A 159 3.41 -21.02 1.99
CA GLN A 159 3.42 -21.99 3.09
C GLN A 159 3.55 -23.42 2.56
N SER A 160 2.76 -23.80 1.55
CA SER A 160 2.87 -25.13 0.94
C SER A 160 4.25 -25.41 0.33
N ALA A 161 4.93 -24.37 -0.18
CA ALA A 161 6.28 -24.51 -0.69
C ALA A 161 7.33 -24.69 0.43
N ALA A 162 7.12 -24.05 1.59
CA ALA A 162 7.95 -24.21 2.77
C ALA A 162 7.82 -25.63 3.35
N ASP A 163 6.58 -26.12 3.53
CA ASP A 163 6.30 -27.46 4.08
C ASP A 163 6.94 -28.57 3.22
N ARG A 164 6.82 -28.46 1.89
CA ARG A 164 7.47 -29.40 0.95
C ARG A 164 8.99 -29.40 1.08
N ARG A 165 9.60 -28.25 1.38
CA ARG A 165 11.06 -28.13 1.52
C ARG A 165 11.56 -28.74 2.81
N ASP A 166 10.81 -28.62 3.90
CA ASP A 166 11.16 -29.19 5.19
C ASP A 166 10.95 -30.71 5.24
N GLY A 167 9.86 -31.22 4.64
CA GLY A 167 9.66 -32.67 4.47
C GLY A 167 10.78 -33.35 3.68
N LYS A 168 11.30 -32.70 2.63
CA LYS A 168 12.45 -33.19 1.84
C LYS A 168 13.77 -33.21 2.63
N LYS A 169 13.94 -32.30 3.60
CA LYS A 169 15.14 -32.27 4.47
C LYS A 169 15.07 -33.33 5.56
N GLY A 170 13.88 -33.58 6.13
CA GLY A 170 13.65 -34.63 7.12
C GLY A 170 13.97 -36.02 6.56
N GLY A 171 13.40 -36.39 5.41
CA GLY A 171 13.64 -37.70 4.79
C GLY A 171 15.08 -37.93 4.30
N ARG A 172 15.90 -36.87 4.15
CA ARG A 172 17.32 -36.99 3.78
C ARG A 172 18.25 -37.23 4.97
N ARG A 173 17.78 -37.01 6.21
CA ARG A 173 18.53 -37.30 7.43
C ARG A 173 18.36 -38.76 7.86
N ASP A 174 17.15 -39.31 7.81
CA ASP A 174 16.88 -40.70 8.18
C ASP A 174 17.53 -41.73 7.24
N GLY A 175 17.73 -41.38 5.96
CA GLY A 175 18.38 -42.26 4.99
C GLY A 175 19.92 -42.34 5.09
N ARG A 176 20.56 -41.68 6.07
CA ARG A 176 22.03 -41.62 6.18
C ARG A 176 22.59 -42.30 7.44
N GLU A 177 21.73 -42.92 8.25
CA GLU A 177 22.11 -43.54 9.52
C GLU A 177 22.01 -45.08 9.51
N GLY A 178 21.59 -45.68 8.39
CA GLY A 178 21.44 -47.14 8.25
C GLY A 178 22.58 -47.89 7.52
N ASP A 179 23.74 -47.25 7.31
CA ASP A 179 24.84 -47.84 6.51
C ASP A 179 26.20 -47.64 7.22
N ARG A 180 26.29 -48.10 8.47
CA ARG A 180 27.55 -48.24 9.22
C ARG A 180 27.55 -49.52 10.03
#